data_AF-A0A1B6HIV1-F1
#
_entry.id   AF-A0A1B6HIV1-F1
#
_cell.length_a   1.000
_cell.length_b   1.000
_cell.length_c   1.000
_cell.angle_alpha   90.00
_cell.angle_beta   90.00
_cell.angle_gamma   90.00
#
_symmetry.space_group_name_H-M   'P 1'
#
loop_
_entity.id
_entity.type
_entity.pdbx_description
1 polymer ?
#
loop_
_entity_poly.entity_id
_entity_poly.type
_entity_poly.pdbx_seq_one_letter_code
_entity_poly.pdbx_strand_id
1 'polypeptide(L)'
;VFQAMTAVRNHTVMLRGDLSVLSPDEDTLVVVRTYQKISFVLLINMGSYITNYTTQNLFSPLNLDFDMTVVTGSVHSGIEPGTFVKKSSASLSLRPKSAVLLQHIPYTL
;
A
#
# COMPACT_ATOMS: atom_id res chain seq x y z
N VAL A 1 -7.00 13.85 0.22
CA VAL A 1 -6.93 12.63 -0.64
C VAL A 1 -6.66 12.97 -2.09
N PHE A 2 -7.56 13.66 -2.82
CA PHE A 2 -7.38 13.93 -4.25
C PHE A 2 -6.04 14.59 -4.62
N GLN A 3 -5.66 15.68 -3.94
CA GLN A 3 -4.38 16.36 -4.19
C GLN A 3 -3.16 15.45 -3.98
N ALA A 4 -3.16 14.64 -2.91
CA ALA A 4 -2.09 13.68 -2.65
C ALA A 4 -1.99 12.62 -3.76
N MET A 5 -3.12 12.08 -4.21
CA MET A 5 -3.16 11.12 -5.33
C MET A 5 -2.63 11.75 -6.63
N THR A 6 -3.02 12.99 -6.93
CA THR A 6 -2.53 13.73 -8.11
C THR A 6 -1.03 14.01 -8.02
N ALA A 7 -0.52 14.37 -6.85
CA ALA A 7 0.93 14.56 -6.64
C ALA A 7 1.70 13.26 -6.92
N VAL A 8 1.21 12.12 -6.44
CA VAL A 8 1.83 10.81 -6.70
C VAL A 8 1.71 10.39 -8.17
N ARG A 9 0.63 10.77 -8.87
CA ARG A 9 0.41 10.37 -10.28
C ARG A 9 1.53 10.81 -11.22
N ASN A 10 2.21 11.90 -10.89
CA ASN A 10 3.34 12.45 -11.64
C ASN A 10 4.68 11.72 -11.37
N HIS A 11 4.72 10.80 -10.39
CA HIS A 11 5.92 10.03 -10.09
C HIS A 11 6.24 9.03 -11.22
N THR A 12 7.52 8.84 -11.54
CA THR A 12 7.96 7.94 -12.63
C THR A 12 7.42 6.52 -12.49
N VAL A 13 7.32 6.00 -11.25
CA VAL A 13 6.71 4.69 -10.95
C VAL A 13 5.25 4.63 -11.43
N MET A 14 4.47 5.70 -11.26
CA MET A 14 3.08 5.74 -11.72
C MET A 14 2.95 5.91 -13.24
N LEU A 15 3.92 6.55 -13.88
CA LEU A 15 3.92 6.80 -15.31
C LEU A 15 4.46 5.62 -16.13
N ARG A 16 5.45 4.90 -15.61
CA ARG A 16 6.23 3.90 -16.36
C ARG A 16 6.37 2.55 -15.65
N GLY A 17 6.00 2.46 -14.38
CA GLY A 17 6.18 1.24 -13.61
C GLY A 17 5.24 0.14 -14.03
N ASP A 18 5.71 -1.10 -13.88
CA ASP A 18 4.92 -2.31 -14.08
C ASP A 18 3.75 -2.35 -13.11
N LEU A 19 2.68 -3.03 -13.52
CA LEU A 19 1.46 -3.20 -12.73
C LEU A 19 1.33 -4.65 -12.28
N SER A 20 1.07 -4.86 -10.99
CA SER A 20 0.66 -6.15 -10.43
C SER A 20 -0.60 -5.95 -9.61
N VAL A 21 -1.54 -6.89 -9.71
CA VAL A 21 -2.80 -6.87 -8.96
C VAL A 21 -2.93 -8.20 -8.23
N LEU A 22 -3.17 -8.15 -6.92
CA LEU A 22 -3.30 -9.33 -6.06
C LEU A 22 -4.63 -9.26 -5.30
N SER A 23 -5.23 -10.42 -5.06
CA SER A 23 -6.38 -10.60 -4.17
C SER A 23 -6.00 -11.69 -3.15
N PRO A 24 -5.34 -11.32 -2.03
CA PRO A 24 -4.89 -12.32 -1.05
C PRO A 24 -6.05 -13.05 -0.36
N ASP A 25 -7.23 -12.43 -0.34
CA ASP A 25 -8.50 -13.00 0.09
C ASP A 25 -9.66 -12.39 -0.73
N GLU A 26 -10.90 -12.76 -0.41
CA GLU A 26 -12.11 -12.31 -1.12
C GLU A 26 -12.44 -10.83 -0.90
N ASP A 27 -11.96 -10.24 0.19
CA ASP A 27 -12.30 -8.90 0.64
C ASP A 27 -11.17 -7.89 0.45
N THR A 28 -10.02 -8.32 -0.06
CA THR A 28 -8.81 -7.50 -0.16
C THR A 28 -8.33 -7.39 -1.59
N LEU A 29 -8.15 -6.16 -2.07
CA LEU A 29 -7.48 -5.87 -3.34
C LEU A 29 -6.18 -5.13 -3.09
N VAL A 30 -5.09 -5.61 -3.68
CA VAL A 30 -3.76 -4.99 -3.63
C VAL A 30 -3.33 -4.64 -5.05
N VAL A 31 -3.04 -3.38 -5.29
CA VAL A 31 -2.49 -2.91 -6.57
C VAL A 31 -1.10 -2.38 -6.35
N VAL A 32 -0.11 -2.98 -7.01
CA VAL A 32 1.30 -2.63 -6.88
C VAL A 32 1.80 -2.03 -8.18
N ARG A 33 2.50 -0.89 -8.08
CA ARG A 33 3.26 -0.29 -9.18
C ARG A 33 4.73 -0.28 -8.81
N THR A 34 5.59 -0.80 -9.67
CA THR A 34 7.03 -0.89 -9.39
C THR A 34 7.86 -0.37 -10.56
N TYR A 35 8.88 0.44 -10.27
CA TYR A 35 9.86 0.89 -11.25
C TYR A 35 11.21 1.11 -10.57
N GLN A 36 12.28 0.52 -11.11
CA GLN A 36 13.66 0.70 -10.61
C GLN A 36 13.78 0.56 -9.07
N LYS A 37 13.23 -0.53 -8.51
CA LYS A 37 13.21 -0.86 -7.07
C LYS A 37 12.35 0.06 -6.18
N ILE A 38 11.64 1.02 -6.73
CA ILE A 38 10.67 1.83 -5.99
C ILE A 38 9.27 1.27 -6.27
N SER A 39 8.49 1.09 -5.22
CA SER A 39 7.13 0.56 -5.31
C SER A 39 6.11 1.47 -4.63
N PHE A 40 4.94 1.58 -5.23
CA PHE A 40 3.74 2.09 -4.59
C PHE A 40 2.72 0.97 -4.49
N VAL A 41 2.00 0.92 -3.38
CA VAL A 41 0.97 -0.10 -3.12
C VAL A 41 -0.32 0.59 -2.75
N LEU A 42 -1.39 0.33 -3.48
CA LEU A 42 -2.75 0.64 -3.08
C LEU A 42 -3.36 -0.61 -2.46
N LEU A 43 -3.61 -0.58 -1.15
CA LEU A 43 -4.30 -1.62 -0.41
C LEU A 43 -5.74 -1.19 -0.17
N ILE A 44 -6.70 -2.02 -0.55
CA ILE A 44 -8.13 -1.76 -0.43
C ILE A 44 -8.78 -2.88 0.36
N ASN A 45 -9.38 -2.54 1.49
CA ASN A 45 -10.31 -3.40 2.20
C ASN A 45 -11.71 -3.17 1.60
N MET A 46 -12.15 -4.09 0.75
CA MET A 46 -13.47 -4.13 0.16
C MET A 46 -14.49 -4.84 1.06
N GLY A 47 -14.07 -5.47 2.15
CA GLY A 47 -14.92 -6.19 3.08
C GLY A 47 -15.75 -5.29 3.99
N SER A 48 -16.42 -5.94 4.94
CA SER A 48 -17.31 -5.31 5.93
C SER A 48 -16.73 -5.25 7.35
N TYR A 49 -15.54 -5.80 7.56
CA TYR A 49 -14.87 -5.88 8.85
C TYR A 49 -13.52 -5.13 8.84
N ILE A 50 -13.02 -4.77 10.03
CA ILE A 50 -11.65 -4.27 10.18
C ILE A 50 -10.71 -5.44 9.95
N THR A 51 -9.76 -5.27 9.04
CA THR A 51 -8.81 -6.32 8.68
C THR A 51 -7.39 -5.88 9.00
N ASN A 52 -6.61 -6.82 9.56
CA ASN A 52 -5.23 -6.62 9.93
C ASN A 52 -4.32 -7.25 8.88
N TYR A 53 -3.44 -6.46 8.30
CA TYR A 53 -2.53 -6.92 7.26
C TYR A 53 -1.08 -6.79 7.71
N THR A 54 -0.26 -7.79 7.40
CA THR A 54 1.20 -7.69 7.48
C THR A 54 1.76 -7.56 6.06
N THR A 55 2.90 -6.87 5.92
CA THR A 55 3.58 -6.77 4.61
C THR A 55 3.91 -8.15 4.04
N GLN A 56 4.32 -9.08 4.91
CA GLN A 56 4.62 -10.46 4.54
C GLN A 56 3.42 -11.17 3.91
N ASN A 57 2.22 -11.03 4.50
CA ASN A 57 1.02 -11.69 3.97
C ASN A 57 0.56 -11.05 2.66
N LEU A 58 0.56 -9.72 2.60
CA LEU A 58 0.07 -8.96 1.44
C LEU A 58 0.89 -9.18 0.17
N PHE A 59 2.21 -9.37 0.31
CA PHE A 59 3.11 -9.35 -0.82
C PHE A 59 3.94 -10.62 -0.99
N SER A 60 3.63 -11.69 -0.25
CA SER A 60 4.27 -13.00 -0.46
C SER A 60 4.26 -13.44 -1.94
N PRO A 61 3.23 -13.19 -2.78
CA PRO A 61 3.26 -13.58 -4.19
C PRO A 61 4.25 -12.79 -5.04
N LEU A 62 4.65 -11.59 -4.60
CA LEU A 62 5.60 -10.72 -5.29
C LEU A 62 7.00 -10.77 -4.64
N ASN A 63 7.18 -11.55 -3.56
CA ASN A 63 8.39 -11.59 -2.75
C ASN A 63 8.88 -10.18 -2.33
N LEU A 64 7.94 -9.30 -1.99
CA LEU A 64 8.24 -7.94 -1.56
C LEU A 64 8.09 -7.83 -0.04
N ASP A 65 9.18 -7.65 0.71
CA ASP A 65 9.09 -7.33 2.13
C ASP A 65 10.03 -6.17 2.46
N PHE A 66 9.46 -4.98 2.58
CA PHE A 66 10.18 -3.74 2.80
C PHE A 66 9.37 -2.76 3.66
N ASP A 67 10.07 -1.83 4.28
CA ASP A 67 9.45 -0.75 5.04
C ASP A 67 8.70 0.19 4.09
N MET A 68 7.54 0.65 4.54
CA MET A 68 6.69 1.57 3.79
C MET A 68 6.22 2.73 4.65
N THR A 69 5.83 3.81 3.99
CA THR A 69 5.08 4.91 4.62
C THR A 69 3.73 5.06 3.96
N VAL A 70 2.71 5.42 4.74
CA VAL A 70 1.38 5.76 4.22
C VAL A 70 1.44 7.13 3.58
N VAL A 71 1.21 7.21 2.28
CA VAL A 71 1.16 8.49 1.56
C VAL A 71 -0.19 9.17 1.77
N THR A 72 -1.27 8.40 1.65
CA THR A 72 -2.63 8.88 1.89
C THR A 72 -3.57 7.72 2.13
N GLY A 73 -4.72 7.97 2.74
CA GLY A 73 -5.76 6.98 2.94
C GLY A 73 -7.16 7.57 2.72
N SER A 74 -8.16 6.70 2.62
CA SER A 74 -9.56 7.09 2.73
C SER A 74 -9.78 7.89 4.02
N VAL A 75 -10.74 8.81 4.01
CA VAL A 75 -11.05 9.68 5.17
C VAL A 75 -11.35 8.84 6.43
N HIS A 76 -11.97 7.67 6.25
CA HIS A 76 -12.32 6.74 7.31
C HIS A 76 -11.42 5.50 7.39
N SER A 77 -10.20 5.54 6.84
CA SER A 77 -9.27 4.38 6.87
C SER A 77 -8.84 4.00 8.29
N GLY A 78 -8.82 4.98 9.20
CA GLY A 78 -8.25 4.84 10.54
C GLY A 78 -6.72 4.91 10.58
N ILE A 79 -6.08 5.31 9.47
CA ILE A 79 -4.61 5.38 9.34
C ILE A 79 -4.23 6.75 8.79
N GLU A 80 -3.31 7.43 9.47
CA GLU A 80 -2.85 8.77 9.10
C GLU A 80 -1.74 8.73 8.04
N PRO A 81 -1.68 9.72 7.12
CA PRO A 81 -0.50 9.94 6.28
C PRO A 81 0.79 10.09 7.11
N GLY A 82 1.89 9.54 6.62
CA GLY A 82 3.18 9.48 7.31
C GLY A 82 3.34 8.26 8.23
N THR A 83 2.27 7.52 8.54
CA THR A 83 2.34 6.28 9.33
C THR A 83 3.35 5.31 8.73
N PHE A 84 4.27 4.82 9.55
CA PHE A 84 5.30 3.88 9.15
C PHE A 84 4.82 2.43 9.28
N VAL A 85 4.98 1.66 8.22
CA VAL A 85 4.67 0.22 8.17
C VAL A 85 5.98 -0.53 8.03
N LYS A 86 6.43 -1.11 9.14
CA LYS A 86 7.65 -1.91 9.18
C LYS A 86 7.46 -3.25 8.47
N LYS A 87 8.47 -3.66 7.70
CA LYS A 87 8.57 -4.99 7.10
C LYS A 87 8.36 -6.08 8.15
N SER A 88 7.81 -7.21 7.71
CA SER A 88 7.57 -8.44 8.47
C SER A 88 6.72 -8.35 9.76
N SER A 89 6.51 -7.17 10.38
CA SER A 89 5.95 -7.10 11.75
C SER A 89 4.91 -6.01 12.01
N ALA A 90 4.79 -4.96 11.17
CA ALA A 90 3.77 -3.95 11.42
C ALA A 90 2.40 -4.44 10.89
N SER A 91 1.45 -4.56 11.81
CA SER A 91 0.04 -4.83 11.46
C SER A 91 -0.64 -3.52 11.04
N LEU A 92 -1.01 -3.45 9.76
CA LEU A 92 -1.81 -2.37 9.19
C LEU A 92 -3.28 -2.70 9.37
N SER A 93 -3.95 -2.00 10.29
CA SER A 93 -5.37 -2.23 10.60
C SER A 93 -6.24 -1.31 9.74
N LEU A 94 -6.87 -1.83 8.69
CA LEU A 94 -7.64 -1.04 7.75
C LEU A 94 -9.15 -1.25 7.96
N ARG A 95 -9.89 -0.15 8.10
CA ARG A 95 -11.34 -0.18 8.28
C ARG A 95 -12.08 -0.70 7.03
N PRO A 96 -13.32 -1.18 7.18
CA PRO A 96 -14.15 -1.63 6.06
C PRO A 96 -14.28 -0.56 4.97
N LYS A 97 -14.40 -1.00 3.72
CA LYS A 97 -14.65 -0.12 2.56
C LYS A 97 -13.68 1.06 2.49
N SER A 98 -12.41 0.82 2.79
CA SER A 98 -11.39 1.87 2.86
C SER A 98 -10.10 1.42 2.18
N ALA A 99 -9.28 2.40 1.80
CA ALA A 99 -8.04 2.16 1.09
C ALA A 99 -6.91 3.02 1.65
N VAL A 100 -5.69 2.54 1.50
CA VAL A 100 -4.47 3.28 1.78
C VAL A 100 -3.47 3.12 0.64
N LEU A 101 -2.81 4.21 0.29
CA LEU A 101 -1.68 4.24 -0.61
C LEU A 101 -0.41 4.26 0.23
N LEU A 102 0.45 3.28 -0.01
CA LEU A 102 1.73 3.09 0.64
C LEU A 102 2.85 3.34 -0.38
N GLN A 103 3.98 3.83 0.11
CA GLN A 103 5.19 4.01 -0.67
C GLN A 103 6.34 3.26 0.00
N HIS A 104 7.08 2.49 -0.80
CA HIS A 104 8.34 1.88 -0.38
C HIS A 104 9.33 2.96 0.09
N ILE A 105 9.95 2.73 1.24
CA ILE A 105 11.05 3.56 1.75
C ILE A 105 12.36 2.94 1.30
N PRO A 106 13.05 3.50 0.29
CA PRO A 106 14.34 2.98 -0.13
C PRO A 106 15.36 3.20 0.99
N TYR A 107 16.04 2.13 1.41
CA TYR A 107 17.21 2.27 2.26
C TYR A 107 18.36 2.80 1.41
N THR A 108 18.86 3.99 1.75
CA THR A 108 20.22 4.38 1.40
C THR A 108 21.15 3.68 2.38
N LEU A 109 21.89 2.68 1.89
CA LEU A 109 23.04 2.12 2.59
C LEU A 109 24.21 3.12 2.55
#